data_AF-A0A2A2LLZ4-F1
#
_entry.id   AF-A0A2A2LLZ4-F1
#
_cell.length_a   1.000
_cell.length_b   1.000
_cell.length_c   1.000
_cell.angle_alpha   90.00
_cell.angle_beta   90.00
_cell.angle_gamma   90.00
#
_symmetry.space_group_name_H-M   'P 1'
#
loop_
_entity.id
_entity.type
_entity.pdbx_description
1 polymer ?
#
loop_
_entity_poly.entity_id
_entity_poly.type
_entity_poly.pdbx_seq_one_letter_code
_entity_poly.pdbx_strand_id
1 'polypeptide(L)'
;MISEHQFRTIIYYEWRQEHSTNMEIANINNTFGKGTVYRWTVNRWFNRFAAGDTSLEEDERSGRPSTISDDELLRCVKTNPEATTRELATTTRLLS
;
A
#
# COMPACT_ATOMS: atom_id res chain seq x y z
N MET A 1 -11.37 -7.16 -17.02
CA MET A 1 -11.17 -6.19 -15.94
C MET A 1 -9.67 -5.90 -15.90
N ILE A 2 -9.26 -4.63 -15.93
CA ILE A 2 -7.84 -4.27 -15.95
C ILE A 2 -7.20 -4.59 -14.59
N SER A 3 -6.02 -5.20 -14.57
CA SER A 3 -5.31 -5.45 -13.31
C SER A 3 -4.66 -4.19 -12.78
N GLU A 4 -4.35 -4.17 -11.48
CA GLU A 4 -3.68 -3.02 -10.86
C GLU A 4 -2.27 -2.77 -11.43
N HIS A 5 -1.53 -3.83 -11.74
CA HIS A 5 -0.22 -3.69 -12.39
C HIS A 5 -0.34 -3.13 -13.81
N GLN A 6 -1.28 -3.64 -14.61
CA GLN A 6 -1.56 -3.10 -15.96
C GLN A 6 -1.96 -1.64 -15.88
N PHE A 7 -2.75 -1.30 -14.87
CA PHE A 7 -3.19 0.06 -14.61
C PHE A 7 -2.02 1.02 -14.34
N ARG A 8 -1.11 0.66 -13.42
CA ARG A 8 0.09 1.46 -13.10
C ARG A 8 1.03 1.57 -14.30
N THR A 9 1.11 0.51 -15.11
CA THR A 9 1.90 0.51 -16.36
C THR A 9 1.40 1.58 -17.34
N ILE A 10 0.08 1.72 -17.48
CA ILE A 10 -0.53 2.74 -18.35
C ILE A 10 -0.26 4.14 -17.82
N ILE A 11 -0.42 4.38 -16.51
CA ILE A 11 -0.11 5.69 -15.91
C ILE A 11 1.36 6.05 -16.16
N TYR A 12 2.27 5.09 -15.97
CA TYR A 12 3.69 5.32 -16.23
C TYR A 12 3.96 5.68 -17.70
N TYR A 13 3.34 4.95 -18.63
CA TYR A 13 3.45 5.25 -20.06
C TYR A 13 2.95 6.68 -20.39
N GLU A 14 1.79 7.08 -19.87
CA GLU A 14 1.20 8.41 -20.10
C GLU A 14 2.05 9.53 -19.46
N TRP A 15 2.60 9.29 -18.27
CA TRP A 15 3.55 10.21 -17.62
C TRP A 15 4.80 10.43 -18.47
N ARG A 16 5.34 9.37 -19.08
CA ARG A 16 6.52 9.44 -19.97
C ARG A 16 6.24 10.20 -21.27
N GLN A 17 4.99 10.33 -21.68
CA GLN A 17 4.57 11.14 -22.83
C GLN A 17 4.39 12.63 -22.47
N GLU A 18 4.71 13.03 -21.23
CA GLU A 18 4.55 14.40 -20.71
C GLU A 18 3.10 14.92 -20.79
N HIS A 19 2.12 14.01 -20.83
CA HIS A 19 0.73 14.38 -20.81
C HIS A 19 0.33 14.93 -19.43
N SER A 20 -0.56 15.93 -19.43
CA SER A 20 -1.14 16.42 -18.18
C SER A 20 -2.04 15.36 -17.53
N THR A 21 -2.09 15.34 -16.20
CA THR A 21 -2.94 14.43 -15.42
C THR A 21 -4.41 14.47 -15.87
N ASN A 22 -4.93 15.64 -16.26
CA ASN A 22 -6.33 15.76 -16.71
C ASN A 22 -6.58 15.05 -18.05
N MET A 23 -5.62 15.13 -18.97
CA MET A 23 -5.71 14.47 -20.28
C MET A 23 -5.65 12.96 -20.12
N GLU A 24 -4.76 12.47 -19.28
CA GLU A 24 -4.66 11.04 -18.96
C GLU A 24 -5.93 10.50 -18.30
N ILE A 25 -6.48 11.19 -17.29
CA ILE A 25 -7.72 10.77 -16.63
C ILE A 25 -8.85 10.61 -17.64
N ALA A 26 -8.94 11.53 -18.61
CA ALA A 26 -9.90 11.45 -19.70
C ALA A 26 -9.62 10.27 -20.62
N ASN A 27 -8.37 10.08 -21.04
CA ASN A 27 -7.95 8.96 -21.90
C ASN A 27 -8.29 7.61 -21.25
N ILE A 28 -7.86 7.39 -20.01
CA ILE A 28 -8.08 6.11 -19.31
C ILE A 28 -9.57 5.87 -19.06
N ASN A 29 -10.33 6.86 -18.58
CA ASN A 29 -11.76 6.67 -18.32
C ASN A 29 -12.57 6.49 -19.62
N ASN A 30 -12.15 7.09 -20.74
CA ASN A 30 -12.80 6.88 -22.03
C ASN A 30 -12.50 5.49 -22.60
N THR A 31 -11.27 4.98 -22.44
CA THR A 31 -10.86 3.68 -22.98
C THR A 31 -11.33 2.50 -22.14
N PHE A 32 -11.24 2.60 -20.81
CA PHE A 32 -11.46 1.47 -19.89
C PHE A 32 -12.78 1.56 -19.10
N GLY A 33 -13.50 2.68 -19.23
CA GLY A 33 -14.80 2.90 -18.59
C GLY A 33 -14.78 4.07 -17.60
N LYS A 34 -15.95 4.72 -17.45
CA LYS A 34 -16.08 5.84 -16.52
C LYS A 34 -15.81 5.38 -15.09
N GLY A 35 -14.88 6.06 -14.41
CA GLY A 35 -14.54 5.76 -13.02
C GLY A 35 -13.48 4.67 -12.87
N THR A 36 -12.82 4.25 -13.97
CA THR A 36 -11.60 3.43 -13.88
C THR A 36 -10.52 4.15 -13.07
N VAL A 37 -10.42 5.48 -13.21
CA VAL A 37 -9.43 6.29 -12.48
C VAL A 37 -10.01 7.52 -11.83
N TYR A 38 -9.44 7.80 -10.67
CA TYR A 38 -9.65 9.04 -9.93
C TYR A 38 -8.40 9.91 -10.00
N ARG A 39 -8.62 11.23 -10.02
CA ARG A 39 -7.56 12.24 -10.06
C ARG A 39 -6.50 12.06 -8.97
N TRP A 40 -6.96 11.69 -7.77
CA TRP A 40 -6.08 11.42 -6.63
C TRP A 40 -5.06 10.32 -6.93
N THR A 41 -5.50 9.22 -7.56
CA THR A 41 -4.64 8.07 -7.87
C THR A 41 -3.58 8.45 -8.89
N VAL A 42 -3.98 9.12 -9.97
CA VAL A 42 -3.06 9.56 -11.03
C VAL A 42 -2.02 10.55 -10.48
N ASN A 43 -2.45 11.54 -9.70
CA ASN A 43 -1.54 12.50 -9.05
C ASN A 43 -0.53 11.82 -8.13
N ARG A 44 -0.95 10.83 -7.32
CA ARG A 44 -0.05 10.09 -6.43
C ARG A 44 1.07 9.42 -7.22
N TRP A 45 0.72 8.73 -8.32
CA TRP A 45 1.70 8.05 -9.17
C TRP A 45 2.60 9.03 -9.93
N PHE A 46 2.05 10.12 -10.47
CA PHE A 46 2.84 11.17 -11.12
C PHE A 46 3.90 11.77 -10.20
N ASN A 47 3.51 12.10 -8.96
CA ASN A 47 4.45 12.64 -7.98
C ASN A 47 5.54 11.62 -7.62
N ARG A 48 5.18 10.32 -7.53
CA ARG A 48 6.13 9.23 -7.28
C ARG A 48 7.15 9.11 -8.41
N PHE A 49 6.68 9.07 -9.67
CA PHE A 49 7.54 9.01 -10.85
C PHE A 49 8.42 10.27 -10.99
N ALA A 50 7.87 11.45 -10.69
CA ALA A 50 8.63 12.70 -10.68
C ALA A 50 9.72 12.74 -9.61
N ALA A 51 9.53 12.03 -8.48
CA ALA A 51 10.54 11.85 -7.44
C ALA A 51 11.63 10.82 -7.83
N GLY A 52 11.54 10.22 -9.00
CA GLY A 52 12.50 9.23 -9.52
C GLY A 52 12.19 7.79 -9.16
N ASP A 53 11.13 7.52 -8.40
CA ASP A 53 10.68 6.17 -8.10
C ASP A 53 9.77 5.67 -9.22
N THR A 54 10.33 4.86 -10.12
CA THR A 54 9.61 4.26 -11.26
C THR A 54 9.11 2.84 -10.97
N SER A 55 9.10 2.41 -9.71
CA SER A 55 8.53 1.11 -9.35
C SER A 55 7.04 1.09 -9.65
N LEU A 56 6.57 0.04 -10.33
CA LEU A 56 5.14 -0.22 -10.54
C LEU A 56 4.53 -1.01 -9.39
N GLU A 57 5.34 -1.45 -8.42
CA GLU A 57 4.86 -2.16 -7.25
C GLU A 57 4.44 -1.19 -6.16
N GLU A 58 3.46 -1.60 -5.35
CA GLU A 58 3.18 -0.84 -4.13
C GLU A 58 4.27 -1.20 -3.15
N ASP A 59 4.76 -0.23 -2.40
CA ASP A 59 5.60 -0.54 -1.25
C ASP A 59 4.82 -1.48 -0.35
N GLU A 60 5.53 -2.41 0.29
CA GLU A 60 4.92 -3.23 1.33
C GLU A 60 4.13 -2.30 2.24
N ARG A 61 2.83 -2.57 2.39
CA ARG A 61 1.98 -1.76 3.24
C ARG A 61 2.67 -1.70 4.59
N SER A 62 3.09 -0.51 4.99
CA SER A 62 3.45 -0.25 6.36
C SER A 62 2.17 -0.46 7.15
N GLY A 63 1.94 -1.70 7.58
CA GLY A 63 0.89 -2.04 8.50
C GLY A 63 1.03 -1.17 9.74
N ARG A 64 0.02 -1.18 10.61
CA ARG A 64 0.18 -0.55 11.92
C ARG A 64 1.46 -1.09 12.55
N PRO A 65 2.44 -0.25 12.92
CA PRO A 65 3.65 -0.71 13.57
C PRO A 65 3.25 -1.54 14.78
N SER A 66 3.75 -2.78 14.87
CA SER A 66 3.53 -3.59 16.06
C SER A 66 4.24 -2.92 17.23
N THR A 67 3.55 -2.78 18.35
CA THR A 67 4.13 -2.23 19.57
C THR A 67 5.04 -3.25 20.27
N ILE A 68 4.92 -4.54 19.92
CA ILE A 68 5.61 -5.65 20.56
C ILE A 68 6.35 -6.46 19.49
N SER A 69 7.56 -6.91 19.79
CA SER A 69 8.34 -7.78 18.89
C SER A 69 7.85 -9.23 18.92
N ASP A 70 8.07 -9.96 17.82
CA ASP A 70 7.69 -11.38 17.74
C ASP A 70 8.45 -12.22 18.77
N ASP A 71 9.70 -11.86 19.09
CA ASP A 71 10.53 -12.54 20.10
C ASP A 71 9.94 -12.40 21.51
N GLU A 72 9.40 -11.22 21.85
CA GLU A 72 8.73 -10.98 23.13
C GLU A 72 7.42 -11.77 23.24
N LEU A 73 6.62 -11.79 22.17
CA LEU A 73 5.41 -12.61 22.10
C LEU A 73 5.73 -14.10 22.27
N LEU A 74 6.74 -14.59 21.56
CA LEU A 74 7.24 -15.96 21.66
C LEU A 74 7.68 -16.30 23.09
N ARG A 75 8.37 -15.37 23.77
CA ARG A 75 8.80 -15.56 25.16
C ARG A 75 7.60 -15.63 26.11
N CYS A 76 6.58 -14.79 25.94
CA CYS A 76 5.36 -14.86 26.76
C CYS A 76 4.64 -16.21 26.60
N VAL A 77 4.47 -16.68 25.36
CA VAL A 77 3.82 -17.98 25.07
C VAL A 77 4.65 -19.14 25.61
N LYS A 78 5.97 -19.12 25.48
CA LYS A 78 6.84 -20.17 26.06
C LYS A 78 6.83 -20.20 27.58
N THR A 79 6.70 -19.03 28.22
CA THR A 79 6.69 -18.93 29.68
C THR A 79 5.39 -19.45 30.27
N ASN A 80 4.26 -19.24 29.59
CA ASN A 80 2.97 -19.79 29.98
C ASN A 80 2.19 -20.29 28.75
N PRO A 81 2.37 -21.57 28.37
CA PRO A 81 1.72 -22.15 27.19
C PRO A 81 0.19 -22.23 27.29
N GLU A 82 -0.36 -22.26 28.51
CA GLU A 82 -1.81 -22.29 28.75
C GLU A 82 -2.42 -20.90 28.88
N ALA A 83 -1.61 -19.84 28.77
CA ALA A 83 -2.09 -18.46 28.84
C ALA A 83 -3.12 -18.20 27.77
N THR A 84 -4.26 -17.64 28.19
CA THR A 84 -5.27 -17.17 27.26
C THR A 84 -4.77 -15.95 26.49
N THR A 85 -5.31 -15.70 25.30
CA THR A 85 -5.00 -14.50 24.51
C THR A 85 -5.21 -13.21 25.32
N ARG A 86 -6.18 -13.20 26.24
CA ARG A 86 -6.46 -12.06 27.13
C ARG A 86 -5.33 -11.83 28.13
N GLU A 87 -4.84 -12.90 28.75
CA GLU A 87 -3.70 -12.84 29.67
C GLU A 87 -2.43 -12.40 28.95
N LEU A 88 -2.16 -12.97 27.77
CA LEU A 88 -1.04 -12.56 26.93
C LEU A 88 -1.13 -11.08 26.52
N ALA A 89 -2.32 -10.57 26.18
CA ALA A 89 -2.53 -9.16 25.86
C ALA A 89 -2.27 -8.23 27.07
N THR A 90 -2.61 -8.66 28.28
CA THR A 90 -2.26 -7.93 29.50
C THR A 90 -0.77 -7.98 29.82
N THR A 91 -0.14 -9.15 29.72
CA THR A 91 1.30 -9.30 29.97
C THR A 91 2.12 -8.49 28.98
N THR A 92 1.76 -8.53 27.71
CA THR A 92 2.47 -7.80 26.65
C THR A 92 2.27 -6.29 26.72
N ARG A 93 1.10 -5.80 27.17
CA ARG A 93 0.88 -4.37 27.47
C ARG A 93 1.69 -3.83 28.64
N LEU A 94 2.11 -4.68 29.58
CA LEU A 94 2.96 -4.29 30.71
C LEU A 94 4.45 -4.27 30.34
N LEU A 95 4.82 -4.80 29.17
CA LEU A 95 6.19 -4.88 28.67
C LEU A 95 6.53 -3.78 27.65
N SER A 96 5.52 -3.10 27.09
CA SER A 96 5.64 -1.94 26.20
C SER A 96 5.75 -0.62 26.97
#